data_AF-D1B190-F1
#
_entry.id   AF-D1B190-F1
#
_cell.length_a   1.000
_cell.length_b   1.000
_cell.length_c   1.000
_cell.angle_alpha   90.00
_cell.angle_beta   90.00
_cell.angle_gamma   90.00
#
_symmetry.space_group_name_H-M   'P 1'
#
loop_
_entity.id
_entity.type
_entity.pdbx_description
1 polymer ?
#
loop_
_entity_poly.entity_id
_entity_poly.type
_entity_poly.pdbx_seq_one_letter_code
_entity_poly.pdbx_strand_id
1 'polypeptide(L)'
;MVIDDFKIKIRAKKIPVNINNYIIEYIQDLTLQNNHLQCEIFFREVLIAQGIVLDFYKEFEILQDFNGNPFTHILTFEYNGHEYQSYTRFGKMIYEMKYLKSPPIKHENRESYVDEIISHFNGYINHLKENHDNLNITLIPSSSLLPDEISDKLSIINALPLKKIISKNSQVASKTLTTVSGQSLNKYTVDLRGLNTDANFILIDDVMGTCASLCETMYALYHFNERINFFFIPVKDVKR
;
A
#
# COMPACT_ATOMS: atom_id res chain seq x y z
N MET A 1 8.13 -11.52 -16.74
CA MET A 1 7.43 -11.44 -15.45
C MET A 1 5.94 -11.57 -15.73
N VAL A 2 5.28 -12.54 -15.11
CA VAL A 2 3.81 -12.69 -15.16
C VAL A 2 3.29 -12.44 -13.75
N ILE A 3 2.14 -11.78 -13.60
CA ILE A 3 1.61 -11.43 -12.27
C ILE A 3 1.32 -12.68 -11.41
N ASP A 4 1.03 -13.81 -12.06
CA ASP A 4 0.79 -15.13 -11.44
C ASP A 4 2.03 -15.71 -10.75
N ASP A 5 3.24 -15.23 -11.08
CA ASP A 5 4.46 -15.63 -10.38
C ASP A 5 4.53 -15.02 -8.95
N PHE A 6 3.65 -14.07 -8.61
CA PHE A 6 3.62 -13.39 -7.33
C PHE A 6 2.61 -13.98 -6.36
N LYS A 7 2.99 -13.93 -5.08
CA LYS A 7 2.09 -14.19 -3.96
C LYS A 7 2.31 -13.14 -2.87
N ILE A 8 1.23 -12.58 -2.36
CA ILE A 8 1.23 -11.60 -1.27
C ILE A 8 0.51 -12.21 -0.08
N LYS A 9 1.18 -12.33 1.05
CA LYS A 9 0.54 -12.70 2.31
C LYS A 9 0.23 -11.45 3.10
N ILE A 10 -1.01 -11.30 3.55
CA ILE A 10 -1.46 -10.19 4.39
C ILE A 10 -2.01 -10.76 5.69
N ARG A 11 -1.29 -10.57 6.80
CA ARG A 11 -1.74 -10.93 8.15
C ARG A 11 -2.45 -9.76 8.80
N ALA A 12 -3.65 -10.00 9.33
CA ALA A 12 -4.45 -8.99 10.02
C ALA A 12 -5.41 -9.61 11.03
N LYS A 13 -5.86 -8.84 12.03
CA LYS A 13 -6.87 -9.30 13.00
C LYS A 13 -8.24 -9.58 12.38
N LYS A 14 -8.61 -8.77 11.39
CA LYS A 14 -9.83 -8.89 10.60
C LYS A 14 -9.43 -8.99 9.14
N ILE A 15 -9.91 -10.02 8.45
CA ILE A 15 -9.58 -10.25 7.04
C ILE A 15 -10.83 -10.28 6.19
N PRO A 16 -10.79 -9.74 4.96
CA PRO A 16 -11.84 -9.98 4.00
C PRO A 16 -11.75 -11.41 3.45
N VAL A 17 -12.87 -11.93 2.96
CA VAL A 17 -13.03 -13.28 2.41
C VAL A 17 -13.73 -13.19 1.05
N ASN A 18 -13.47 -14.16 0.18
CA ASN A 18 -14.04 -14.21 -1.17
C ASN A 18 -13.81 -12.92 -1.96
N ILE A 19 -12.58 -12.40 -1.88
CA ILE A 19 -12.11 -11.25 -2.68
C ILE A 19 -11.54 -11.74 -4.00
N ASN A 20 -11.85 -11.08 -5.10
CA ASN A 20 -11.39 -11.44 -6.44
C ASN A 20 -9.94 -10.99 -6.71
N ASN A 21 -8.99 -11.50 -5.93
CA ASN A 21 -7.56 -11.26 -6.12
C ASN A 21 -6.75 -12.51 -5.71
N TYR A 22 -6.41 -13.35 -6.69
CA TYR A 22 -5.79 -14.65 -6.47
C TYR A 22 -4.32 -14.60 -6.03
N ILE A 23 -3.62 -13.47 -6.23
CA ILE A 23 -2.25 -13.32 -5.75
C ILE A 23 -2.20 -12.93 -4.27
N ILE A 24 -3.31 -12.54 -3.65
CA ILE A 24 -3.36 -12.15 -2.23
C ILE A 24 -3.95 -13.27 -1.38
N GLU A 25 -3.16 -13.74 -0.42
CA GLU A 25 -3.59 -14.61 0.66
C GLU A 25 -3.78 -13.78 1.94
N TYR A 26 -5.02 -13.69 2.42
CA TYR A 26 -5.31 -13.09 3.72
C TYR A 26 -5.24 -14.13 4.83
N ILE A 27 -4.52 -13.82 5.90
CA ILE A 27 -4.29 -14.70 7.05
C ILE A 27 -4.79 -13.99 8.30
N GLN A 28 -5.74 -14.60 9.01
CA GLN A 28 -6.22 -14.02 10.26
C GLN A 28 -5.22 -14.29 11.38
N ASP A 29 -4.78 -13.23 12.05
CA ASP A 29 -3.89 -13.32 13.21
C ASP A 29 -4.37 -12.40 14.34
N LEU A 30 -4.96 -13.01 15.37
CA LEU A 30 -5.48 -12.30 16.54
C LEU A 30 -4.40 -11.92 17.55
N THR A 31 -3.17 -12.44 17.38
CA THR A 31 -2.04 -12.17 18.29
C THR A 31 -1.31 -10.87 17.97
N LEU A 32 -1.59 -10.27 16.80
CA LEU A 32 -1.04 -8.98 16.41
C LEU A 32 -1.31 -7.92 17.50
N GLN A 33 -0.31 -7.14 17.87
CA GLN A 33 -0.48 -6.14 18.92
C GLN A 33 -1.29 -4.93 18.45
N ASN A 34 -1.17 -4.56 17.18
CA ASN A 34 -1.90 -3.45 16.55
C ASN A 34 -2.83 -3.95 15.43
N ASN A 35 -3.57 -3.01 14.83
CA ASN A 35 -4.49 -3.30 13.72
C ASN A 35 -3.82 -3.19 12.34
N HIS A 36 -2.52 -2.87 12.28
CA HIS A 36 -1.83 -2.74 11.01
C HIS A 36 -1.69 -4.12 10.36
N LEU A 37 -1.76 -4.13 9.04
CA LEU A 37 -1.65 -5.30 8.21
C LEU A 37 -0.17 -5.55 7.97
N GLN A 38 0.32 -6.73 8.35
CA GLN A 38 1.68 -7.17 8.05
C GLN A 38 1.69 -7.87 6.71
N CYS A 39 2.58 -7.45 5.81
CA CYS A 39 2.58 -7.91 4.44
C CYS A 39 3.92 -8.52 4.04
N GLU A 40 3.87 -9.60 3.26
CA GLU A 40 5.02 -10.26 2.66
C GLU A 40 4.74 -10.48 1.18
N ILE A 41 5.69 -10.18 0.31
CA ILE A 41 5.59 -10.39 -1.13
C ILE A 41 6.62 -11.43 -1.53
N PHE A 42 6.15 -12.46 -2.20
CA PHE A 42 6.92 -13.56 -2.76
C PHE A 42 6.88 -13.49 -4.28
N PHE A 43 8.01 -13.82 -4.91
CA PHE A 43 8.11 -14.10 -6.34
C PHE A 43 8.67 -15.50 -6.50
N ARG A 44 7.89 -16.43 -7.09
CA ARG A 44 8.27 -17.86 -7.24
C ARG A 44 8.80 -18.46 -5.93
N GLU A 45 8.02 -18.32 -4.87
CA GLU A 45 8.33 -18.77 -3.49
C GLU A 45 9.51 -18.06 -2.79
N VAL A 46 10.21 -17.15 -3.45
CA VAL A 46 11.27 -16.34 -2.82
C VAL A 46 10.67 -15.09 -2.20
N LEU A 47 10.93 -14.84 -0.90
CA LEU A 47 10.54 -13.60 -0.23
C LEU A 47 11.37 -12.44 -0.79
N ILE A 48 10.70 -11.49 -1.45
CA ILE A 48 11.36 -10.34 -2.09
C ILE A 48 11.10 -9.01 -1.36
N ALA A 49 10.00 -8.92 -0.61
CA ALA A 49 9.68 -7.72 0.14
C ALA A 49 8.81 -7.99 1.37
N GLN A 50 8.93 -7.11 2.35
CA GLN A 50 8.10 -7.06 3.54
C GLN A 50 7.54 -5.66 3.72
N GLY A 51 6.39 -5.52 4.36
CA GLY A 51 5.82 -4.19 4.51
C GLY A 51 4.69 -4.13 5.49
N ILE A 52 4.22 -2.91 5.72
CA ILE A 52 3.11 -2.65 6.60
C ILE A 52 2.08 -1.79 5.88
N VAL A 53 0.82 -2.10 6.11
CA VAL A 53 -0.30 -1.25 5.73
C VAL A 53 -1.06 -0.84 6.99
N LEU A 54 -1.35 0.45 7.18
CA LEU A 54 -1.91 0.90 8.46
C LEU A 54 -3.34 0.40 8.68
N ASP A 55 -4.15 0.32 7.62
CA ASP A 55 -5.53 -0.17 7.73
C ASP A 55 -6.08 -0.67 6.39
N PHE A 56 -7.29 -1.22 6.42
CA PHE A 56 -8.12 -1.32 5.22
C PHE A 56 -8.70 0.04 4.85
N TYR A 57 -9.01 0.25 3.57
CA TYR A 57 -9.58 1.51 3.10
C TYR A 57 -11.04 1.70 3.52
N LYS A 58 -11.82 0.62 3.56
CA LYS A 58 -13.25 0.65 3.88
C LYS A 58 -13.52 -0.24 5.07
N GLU A 59 -14.50 0.15 5.88
CA GLU A 59 -15.03 -0.75 6.91
C GLU A 59 -15.84 -1.85 6.24
N PHE A 60 -15.72 -3.05 6.78
CA PHE A 60 -16.42 -4.21 6.26
C PHE A 60 -16.77 -5.17 7.39
N GLU A 61 -17.69 -6.08 7.13
CA GLU A 61 -18.02 -7.22 7.98
C GLU A 61 -18.08 -8.50 7.15
N ILE A 62 -18.15 -9.65 7.82
CA ILE A 62 -18.28 -10.95 7.18
C ILE A 62 -19.70 -11.43 7.44
N LEU A 63 -20.47 -11.57 6.37
CA LEU A 63 -21.83 -12.10 6.39
C LEU A 63 -21.86 -13.48 5.73
N GLN A 64 -22.95 -14.22 5.92
CA GLN A 64 -23.21 -15.46 5.21
C GLN A 64 -24.29 -15.25 4.16
N ASP A 65 -24.12 -15.82 2.97
CA ASP A 65 -25.17 -15.87 1.97
C ASP A 65 -26.27 -16.89 2.35
N PHE A 66 -27.32 -17.01 1.54
CA PHE A 66 -28.41 -17.96 1.77
C PHE A 66 -27.97 -19.44 1.78
N ASN A 67 -26.78 -19.74 1.25
CA ASN A 67 -26.18 -21.07 1.21
C ASN A 67 -25.15 -21.28 2.34
N GLY A 68 -24.97 -20.31 3.24
CA GLY A 68 -23.99 -20.36 4.33
C GLY A 68 -22.56 -19.99 3.93
N ASN A 69 -22.31 -19.56 2.70
CA ASN A 69 -20.97 -19.17 2.27
C ASN A 69 -20.64 -17.78 2.83
N PRO A 70 -19.47 -17.60 3.49
CA PRO A 70 -19.08 -16.31 4.02
C PRO A 70 -18.70 -15.35 2.89
N PHE A 71 -19.01 -14.07 3.00
CA PHE A 71 -18.57 -13.04 2.05
C PHE A 71 -18.30 -11.71 2.76
N THR A 72 -17.41 -10.91 2.19
CA THR A 72 -17.14 -9.56 2.68
C THR A 72 -18.25 -8.60 2.26
N HIS A 73 -18.92 -7.99 3.24
CA HIS A 73 -19.87 -6.90 3.06
C HIS A 73 -19.22 -5.58 3.46
N ILE A 74 -19.25 -4.56 2.59
CA ILE A 74 -18.73 -3.23 2.93
C ILE A 74 -19.82 -2.51 3.72
N LEU A 75 -19.47 -1.96 4.88
CA LEU A 75 -20.44 -1.24 5.69
C LEU A 75 -20.89 0.03 4.97
N THR A 76 -22.18 0.30 5.03
CA THR A 76 -22.80 1.49 4.46
C THR A 76 -23.68 2.21 5.48
N PHE A 77 -23.95 3.49 5.21
CA PHE A 77 -24.88 4.30 5.99
C PHE A 77 -25.71 5.20 5.07
N GLU A 78 -26.92 5.54 5.49
CA GLU A 78 -27.81 6.43 4.74
C GLU A 78 -27.65 7.88 5.20
N TYR A 79 -27.57 8.82 4.25
CA TYR A 79 -27.60 10.25 4.51
C TYR A 79 -28.35 10.97 3.37
N ASN A 80 -29.35 11.78 3.70
CA ASN A 80 -30.17 12.49 2.71
C ASN A 80 -30.74 11.59 1.58
N GLY A 81 -31.18 10.37 1.91
CA GLY A 81 -31.75 9.43 0.94
C GLY A 81 -30.72 8.76 0.01
N HIS A 82 -29.43 8.91 0.30
CA HIS A 82 -28.35 8.26 -0.43
C HIS A 82 -27.55 7.33 0.47
N GLU A 83 -27.15 6.18 -0.07
CA GLU A 83 -26.26 5.24 0.61
C GLU A 83 -24.80 5.60 0.37
N TYR A 84 -24.02 5.66 1.45
CA TYR A 84 -22.59 5.95 1.45
C TYR A 84 -21.80 4.80 2.06
N GLN A 85 -20.58 4.60 1.58
CA GLN A 85 -19.65 3.60 2.15
C GLN A 85 -18.95 4.17 3.38
N SER A 86 -18.82 3.33 4.41
CA SER A 86 -18.04 3.63 5.60
C SER A 86 -16.54 3.40 5.35
N TYR A 87 -15.73 4.35 5.79
CA TYR A 87 -14.27 4.28 5.70
C TYR A 87 -13.69 4.08 7.09
N THR A 88 -12.59 3.32 7.17
CA THR A 88 -11.78 3.29 8.39
C THR A 88 -11.19 4.67 8.66
N ARG A 89 -10.54 4.87 9.82
CA ARG A 89 -9.89 6.15 10.15
C ARG A 89 -8.89 6.56 9.06
N PHE A 90 -7.93 5.70 8.71
CA PHE A 90 -6.97 5.98 7.65
C PHE A 90 -7.64 6.01 6.27
N GLY A 91 -8.65 5.18 6.03
CA GLY A 91 -9.46 5.21 4.82
C GLY A 91 -10.09 6.58 4.55
N LYS A 92 -10.68 7.18 5.58
CA LYS A 92 -11.31 8.49 5.54
C LYS A 92 -10.27 9.59 5.27
N MET A 93 -9.14 9.56 5.98
CA MET A 93 -8.04 10.51 5.75
C MET A 93 -7.58 10.49 4.29
N ILE A 94 -7.35 9.29 3.73
CA ILE A 94 -6.94 9.12 2.34
C ILE A 94 -8.05 9.56 1.38
N TYR A 95 -9.32 9.26 1.69
CA TYR A 95 -10.45 9.74 0.89
C TYR A 95 -10.50 11.26 0.82
N GLU A 96 -10.41 11.94 1.96
CA GLU A 96 -10.45 13.40 2.03
C GLU A 96 -9.26 14.05 1.33
N MET A 97 -8.06 13.48 1.45
CA MET A 97 -6.85 14.00 0.80
C MET A 97 -6.80 13.75 -0.71
N LYS A 98 -7.41 12.68 -1.21
CA LYS A 98 -7.31 12.27 -2.63
C LYS A 98 -8.53 12.63 -3.47
N TYR A 99 -9.73 12.56 -2.89
CA TYR A 99 -10.99 12.54 -3.66
C TYR A 99 -11.94 13.68 -3.32
N LEU A 100 -11.81 14.32 -2.15
CA LEU A 100 -12.63 15.47 -1.81
C LEU A 100 -12.16 16.72 -2.55
N LYS A 101 -12.95 17.17 -3.52
CA LYS A 101 -12.60 18.32 -4.39
C LYS A 101 -13.33 19.62 -4.06
N SER A 102 -14.48 19.56 -3.39
CA SER A 102 -15.35 20.73 -3.21
C SER A 102 -16.21 20.65 -1.94
N PRO A 103 -15.86 21.40 -0.88
CA PRO A 103 -14.59 22.10 -0.70
C PRO A 103 -13.42 21.10 -0.58
N PRO A 104 -12.22 21.41 -1.07
CA PRO A 104 -11.04 20.59 -0.80
C PRO A 104 -10.73 20.56 0.70
N ILE A 105 -10.02 19.52 1.14
CA ILE A 105 -9.51 19.47 2.51
C ILE A 105 -8.65 20.71 2.81
N LYS A 106 -8.79 21.28 4.01
CA LYS A 106 -7.95 22.39 4.48
C LYS A 106 -6.50 21.93 4.64
N HIS A 107 -5.54 22.83 4.38
CA HIS A 107 -4.11 22.55 4.49
C HIS A 107 -3.72 21.98 5.86
N GLU A 108 -4.17 22.62 6.94
CA GLU A 108 -3.88 22.20 8.33
C GLU A 108 -4.36 20.78 8.61
N ASN A 109 -5.55 20.41 8.12
CA ASN A 109 -6.08 19.05 8.27
C ASN A 109 -5.26 18.05 7.46
N ARG A 110 -4.86 18.41 6.24
CA ARG A 110 -4.01 17.56 5.40
C ARG A 110 -2.65 17.31 6.07
N GLU A 111 -2.01 18.35 6.59
CA GLU A 111 -0.75 18.20 7.32
C GLU A 111 -0.90 17.34 8.56
N SER A 112 -1.95 17.57 9.36
CA SER A 112 -2.23 16.75 10.54
C SER A 112 -2.44 15.27 10.19
N TYR A 113 -3.10 14.96 9.08
CA TYR A 113 -3.28 13.57 8.63
C TYR A 113 -1.96 12.95 8.15
N VAL A 114 -1.14 13.72 7.40
CA VAL A 114 0.18 13.27 6.96
C VAL A 114 1.08 12.99 8.17
N ASP A 115 1.09 13.88 9.15
CA ASP A 115 1.89 13.73 10.37
C ASP A 115 1.46 12.52 11.20
N GLU A 116 0.15 12.23 11.26
CA GLU A 116 -0.36 11.01 11.89
C GLU A 116 0.15 9.75 11.18
N ILE A 117 0.02 9.66 9.85
CA ILE A 117 0.54 8.54 9.06
C ILE A 117 2.05 8.35 9.29
N ILE A 118 2.82 9.45 9.27
CA ILE A 118 4.26 9.44 9.50
C ILE A 118 4.60 8.91 10.89
N SER A 119 3.85 9.30 11.92
CA SER A 119 4.11 8.84 13.29
C SER A 119 4.08 7.32 13.41
N HIS A 120 3.16 6.65 12.71
CA HIS A 120 3.09 5.19 12.66
C HIS A 120 4.26 4.59 11.88
N PHE A 121 4.55 5.10 10.67
CA PHE A 121 5.67 4.60 9.86
C PHE A 121 7.03 4.81 10.53
N ASN A 122 7.21 5.88 11.29
CA ASN A 122 8.46 6.18 11.98
C ASN A 122 8.83 5.08 12.99
N GLY A 123 7.84 4.49 13.68
CA GLY A 123 8.07 3.35 14.56
C GLY A 123 8.69 2.16 13.84
N TYR A 124 8.25 1.89 12.61
CA TYR A 124 8.80 0.81 11.77
C TYR A 124 10.18 1.16 11.22
N ILE A 125 10.41 2.41 10.79
CA ILE A 125 11.74 2.84 10.32
C ILE A 125 12.79 2.67 11.41
N ASN A 126 12.48 3.05 12.65
CA ASN A 126 13.40 2.88 13.77
C ASN A 126 13.81 1.42 13.94
N HIS A 127 12.84 0.49 13.89
CA HIS A 127 13.14 -0.94 13.92
C HIS A 127 13.98 -1.41 12.73
N LEU A 128 13.71 -0.94 11.52
CA LEU A 128 14.52 -1.29 10.35
C LEU A 128 15.96 -0.79 10.47
N LYS A 129 16.17 0.42 10.99
CA LYS A 129 17.51 1.02 11.18
C LYS A 129 18.37 0.24 12.17
N GLU A 130 17.77 -0.49 13.09
CA GLU A 130 18.50 -1.37 14.03
C GLU A 130 18.99 -2.67 13.36
N ASN A 131 18.40 -3.06 12.23
CA ASN A 131 18.61 -4.37 11.61
C ASN A 131 19.18 -4.31 10.18
N HIS A 132 19.18 -3.12 9.58
CA HIS A 132 19.59 -2.91 8.19
C HIS A 132 20.44 -1.65 8.05
N ASP A 133 21.61 -1.82 7.43
CA ASP A 133 22.45 -0.72 7.00
C ASP A 133 22.01 -0.20 5.62
N ASN A 134 22.35 1.06 5.29
CA ASN A 134 22.14 1.65 3.96
C ASN A 134 20.67 1.65 3.48
N LEU A 135 19.74 1.98 4.37
CA LEU A 135 18.33 2.19 4.04
C LEU A 135 18.12 3.46 3.22
N ASN A 136 17.33 3.37 2.17
CA ASN A 136 16.94 4.47 1.30
C ASN A 136 15.41 4.53 1.20
N ILE A 137 14.84 5.73 1.11
CA ILE A 137 13.40 5.90 0.87
C ILE A 137 13.19 6.11 -0.63
N THR A 138 12.14 5.51 -1.18
CA THR A 138 11.64 5.79 -2.54
C THR A 138 10.11 5.81 -2.53
N LEU A 139 9.48 6.16 -3.64
CA LEU A 139 8.02 6.36 -3.70
C LEU A 139 7.43 5.99 -5.05
N ILE A 140 6.18 5.52 -5.05
CA ILE A 140 5.37 5.42 -6.28
C ILE A 140 4.75 6.79 -6.56
N PRO A 141 5.02 7.42 -7.72
CA PRO A 141 4.43 8.71 -8.04
C PRO A 141 2.91 8.63 -8.15
N SER A 142 2.22 9.55 -7.48
CA SER A 142 0.77 9.64 -7.45
C SER A 142 0.28 11.06 -7.73
N SER A 143 -0.90 11.15 -8.36
CA SER A 143 -1.53 12.44 -8.66
C SER A 143 -1.99 13.19 -7.40
N SER A 144 -2.10 12.52 -6.26
CA SER A 144 -2.44 13.16 -4.98
C SER A 144 -1.25 13.79 -4.28
N LEU A 145 -0.02 13.57 -4.77
CA LEU A 145 1.26 13.97 -4.13
C LEU A 145 1.46 13.41 -2.72
N LEU A 146 0.58 12.55 -2.24
CA LEU A 146 0.66 12.02 -0.87
C LEU A 146 1.91 11.14 -0.65
N PRO A 147 2.34 10.26 -1.58
CA PRO A 147 3.59 9.54 -1.42
C PRO A 147 4.81 10.48 -1.34
N ASP A 148 4.83 11.57 -2.10
CA ASP A 148 5.87 12.60 -2.03
C ASP A 148 5.92 13.23 -0.63
N GLU A 149 4.80 13.78 -0.14
CA GLU A 149 4.71 14.43 1.18
C GLU A 149 5.15 13.51 2.33
N ILE A 150 4.71 12.24 2.31
CA ILE A 150 5.09 11.26 3.32
C ILE A 150 6.59 10.94 3.21
N SER A 151 7.09 10.67 1.99
CA SER A 151 8.48 10.28 1.78
C SER A 151 9.49 11.39 2.12
N ASP A 152 9.18 12.63 1.77
CA ASP A 152 10.02 13.81 2.05
C ASP A 152 10.16 13.99 3.57
N LYS A 153 9.03 13.96 4.31
CA LYS A 153 9.07 14.11 5.78
C LYS A 153 9.76 12.92 6.46
N LEU A 154 9.48 11.67 6.05
CA LEU A 154 10.17 10.50 6.63
C LEU A 154 11.68 10.54 6.37
N SER A 155 12.11 10.97 5.17
CA SER A 155 13.51 11.13 4.79
C SER A 155 14.21 12.12 5.71
N ILE A 156 13.59 13.29 5.94
CA ILE A 156 14.12 14.35 6.81
C ILE A 156 14.22 13.85 8.27
N ILE A 157 13.12 13.32 8.81
CA ILE A 157 13.04 12.90 10.23
C ILE A 157 14.05 11.80 10.54
N ASN A 158 14.25 10.86 9.60
CA ASN A 158 15.10 9.69 9.85
C ASN A 158 16.52 9.83 9.32
N ALA A 159 16.85 10.96 8.67
CA ALA A 159 18.09 11.19 7.94
C ALA A 159 18.40 10.07 6.92
N LEU A 160 17.37 9.60 6.22
CA LEU A 160 17.50 8.58 5.18
C LEU A 160 17.49 9.22 3.78
N PRO A 161 18.38 8.83 2.85
CA PRO A 161 18.37 9.38 1.51
C PRO A 161 17.05 9.08 0.77
N LEU A 162 16.44 10.11 0.19
CA LEU A 162 15.31 9.96 -0.71
C LEU A 162 15.79 9.77 -2.15
N LYS A 163 15.40 8.66 -2.78
CA LYS A 163 15.73 8.29 -4.16
C LYS A 163 14.47 8.27 -5.01
N LYS A 164 14.24 9.29 -5.81
CA LYS A 164 13.11 9.35 -6.76
C LYS A 164 13.44 8.58 -8.05
N ILE A 165 13.41 7.26 -7.95
CA ILE A 165 13.87 6.31 -8.98
C ILE A 165 12.71 5.69 -9.79
N ILE A 166 11.47 5.94 -9.40
CA ILE A 166 10.28 5.39 -10.06
C ILE A 166 9.59 6.51 -10.83
N SER A 167 9.30 6.26 -12.10
CA SER A 167 8.59 7.20 -12.98
C SER A 167 7.40 6.52 -13.65
N LYS A 168 6.31 7.25 -13.86
CA LYS A 168 5.11 6.69 -14.51
C LYS A 168 5.28 6.72 -16.02
N ASN A 169 5.01 5.59 -16.69
CA ASN A 169 4.98 5.54 -18.14
C ASN A 169 3.77 6.32 -18.67
N SER A 170 4.03 7.36 -19.47
CA SER A 170 3.03 8.34 -19.93
C SER A 170 1.94 7.75 -20.84
N GLN A 171 2.16 6.56 -21.40
CA GLN A 171 1.25 5.91 -22.35
C GLN A 171 0.18 5.03 -21.70
N VAL A 172 0.22 4.79 -20.38
CA VAL A 172 -0.74 3.92 -19.68
C VAL A 172 -1.71 4.72 -18.82
N ALA A 173 -2.97 4.80 -19.23
CA ALA A 173 -4.02 5.48 -18.48
C ALA A 173 -4.41 4.68 -17.22
N SER A 174 -4.56 5.36 -16.08
CA SER A 174 -4.81 4.72 -14.77
C SER A 174 -6.25 4.22 -14.54
N LYS A 175 -7.17 4.35 -15.52
CA LYS A 175 -8.62 4.30 -15.26
C LYS A 175 -9.35 3.31 -16.17
N THR A 176 -9.21 2.00 -15.95
CA THR A 176 -10.24 1.01 -16.36
C THR A 176 -10.06 -0.42 -15.82
N LEU A 177 -9.08 -0.69 -14.95
CA LEU A 177 -8.69 -2.08 -14.66
C LEU A 177 -8.87 -2.39 -13.17
N THR A 178 -10.04 -2.93 -12.86
CA THR A 178 -10.48 -3.32 -11.50
C THR A 178 -9.95 -4.69 -11.09
N THR A 179 -9.71 -5.60 -12.04
CA THR A 179 -9.21 -6.96 -11.76
C THR A 179 -7.71 -7.10 -12.02
N VAL A 180 -7.07 -8.04 -11.30
CA VAL A 180 -5.64 -8.40 -11.51
C VAL A 180 -5.36 -8.82 -12.95
N SER A 181 -6.26 -9.63 -13.53
CA SER A 181 -6.15 -10.15 -14.91
C SER A 181 -6.15 -9.09 -15.99
N GLY A 182 -6.72 -7.91 -15.72
CA GLY A 182 -6.78 -6.81 -16.67
C GLY A 182 -5.57 -5.87 -16.60
N GLN A 183 -4.72 -5.96 -15.56
CA GLN A 183 -3.68 -4.97 -15.33
C GLN A 183 -2.45 -5.15 -16.22
N SER A 184 -2.09 -4.09 -16.93
CA SER A 184 -0.83 -4.00 -17.64
C SER A 184 0.32 -3.90 -16.62
N LEU A 185 1.23 -4.87 -16.65
CA LEU A 185 2.59 -4.68 -16.17
C LEU A 185 3.28 -3.63 -17.06
N ASN A 186 4.34 -3.00 -16.54
CA ASN A 186 5.08 -1.88 -17.12
C ASN A 186 4.37 -0.54 -17.02
N LYS A 187 3.63 -0.30 -15.92
CA LYS A 187 3.03 1.02 -15.66
C LYS A 187 4.08 2.03 -15.19
N TYR A 188 5.12 1.54 -14.52
CA TYR A 188 6.21 2.35 -14.00
C TYR A 188 7.54 1.87 -14.55
N THR A 189 8.48 2.79 -14.69
CA THR A 189 9.89 2.50 -14.97
C THR A 189 10.70 2.79 -13.72
N VAL A 190 11.61 1.88 -13.36
CA VAL A 190 12.51 2.00 -12.20
C VAL A 190 13.94 2.22 -12.71
N ASP A 191 14.50 3.41 -12.51
CA ASP A 191 15.86 3.76 -12.90
C ASP A 191 16.83 3.55 -11.74
N LEU A 192 17.57 2.45 -11.80
CA LEU A 192 18.51 2.02 -10.74
C LEU A 192 19.98 2.29 -11.10
N ARG A 193 20.22 3.00 -12.21
CA ARG A 193 21.60 3.24 -12.70
C ARG A 193 22.38 4.10 -11.71
N GLY A 194 23.59 3.67 -11.39
CA GLY A 194 24.50 4.40 -10.50
C GLY A 194 24.15 4.33 -9.01
N LEU A 195 23.17 3.50 -8.62
CA LEU A 195 22.89 3.22 -7.21
C LEU A 195 23.79 2.10 -6.68
N ASN A 196 23.98 2.08 -5.37
CA ASN A 196 24.70 1.00 -4.69
C ASN A 196 23.78 -0.24 -4.57
N THR A 197 24.25 -1.40 -5.01
CA THR A 197 23.53 -2.68 -4.94
C THR A 197 23.35 -3.19 -3.50
N ASP A 198 24.12 -2.68 -2.53
CA ASP A 198 23.92 -2.99 -1.11
C ASP A 198 22.82 -2.14 -0.44
N ALA A 199 22.13 -1.27 -1.19
CA ALA A 199 21.05 -0.46 -0.65
C ALA A 199 19.75 -1.25 -0.48
N ASN A 200 19.15 -1.18 0.71
CA ASN A 200 17.76 -1.59 0.93
C ASN A 200 16.83 -0.39 0.72
N PHE A 201 15.68 -0.62 0.09
CA PHE A 201 14.71 0.44 -0.20
C PHE A 201 13.45 0.29 0.65
N ILE A 202 12.92 1.42 1.10
CA ILE A 202 11.59 1.57 1.70
C ILE A 202 10.73 2.31 0.67
N LEU A 203 9.78 1.62 0.05
CA LEU A 203 8.84 2.19 -0.89
C LEU A 203 7.62 2.79 -0.17
N ILE A 204 7.29 4.03 -0.48
CA ILE A 204 6.06 4.69 -0.05
C ILE A 204 5.05 4.72 -1.20
N ASP A 205 3.82 4.29 -0.93
CA ASP A 205 2.66 4.46 -1.83
C ASP A 205 1.46 4.94 -1.02
N ASP A 206 0.41 5.43 -1.69
CA ASP A 206 -0.77 5.97 -1.01
C ASP A 206 -1.89 4.96 -0.79
N VAL A 207 -2.09 4.01 -1.71
CA VAL A 207 -3.16 3.01 -1.64
C VAL A 207 -2.71 1.70 -2.28
N MET A 208 -2.75 0.63 -1.50
CA MET A 208 -2.54 -0.73 -1.99
C MET A 208 -3.84 -1.24 -2.63
N GLY A 209 -3.95 -1.08 -3.95
CA GLY A 209 -5.09 -1.57 -4.73
C GLY A 209 -5.02 -3.08 -5.02
N THR A 210 -4.85 -3.42 -6.29
CA THR A 210 -4.64 -4.79 -6.82
C THR A 210 -3.24 -5.34 -6.57
N CYS A 211 -2.30 -4.47 -6.21
CA CYS A 211 -0.89 -4.76 -5.91
C CYS A 211 0.03 -5.02 -7.12
N ALA A 212 -0.44 -4.90 -8.37
CA ALA A 212 0.44 -5.14 -9.53
C ALA A 212 1.63 -4.16 -9.59
N SER A 213 1.39 -2.85 -9.41
CA SER A 213 2.46 -1.84 -9.39
C SER A 213 3.47 -2.09 -8.26
N LEU A 214 2.97 -2.52 -7.10
CA LEU A 214 3.79 -2.86 -5.94
C LEU A 214 4.67 -4.07 -6.23
N CYS A 215 4.10 -5.15 -6.79
CA CYS A 215 4.83 -6.36 -7.19
C CYS A 215 5.91 -6.04 -8.22
N GLU A 216 5.56 -5.31 -9.28
CA GLU A 216 6.49 -4.89 -10.32
C GLU A 216 7.67 -4.10 -9.77
N THR A 217 7.38 -3.12 -8.92
CA THR A 217 8.41 -2.26 -8.33
C THR A 217 9.30 -3.05 -7.37
N MET A 218 8.71 -3.87 -6.50
CA MET A 218 9.46 -4.70 -5.54
C MET A 218 10.32 -5.74 -6.23
N TYR A 219 9.83 -6.33 -7.33
CA TYR A 219 10.62 -7.24 -8.15
C TYR A 219 11.82 -6.55 -8.78
N ALA A 220 11.65 -5.35 -9.34
CA ALA A 220 12.75 -4.59 -9.92
C ALA A 220 13.82 -4.23 -8.87
N LEU A 221 13.40 -3.82 -7.67
CA LEU A 221 14.31 -3.52 -6.56
C LEU A 221 15.04 -4.77 -6.09
N TYR A 222 14.32 -5.88 -5.88
CA TYR A 222 14.91 -7.14 -5.47
C TYR A 222 15.89 -7.70 -6.51
N HIS A 223 15.55 -7.67 -7.79
CA HIS A 223 16.46 -8.14 -8.85
C HIS A 223 17.72 -7.26 -8.97
N PHE A 224 17.69 -6.03 -8.48
CA PHE A 224 18.85 -5.14 -8.46
C PHE A 224 19.78 -5.39 -7.27
N ASN A 225 19.24 -5.65 -6.08
CA ASN A 225 20.03 -5.75 -4.84
C ASN A 225 20.08 -7.16 -4.22
N GLU A 226 19.27 -8.10 -4.70
CA GLU A 226 19.08 -9.46 -4.15
C GLU A 226 18.75 -9.47 -2.64
N ARG A 227 18.14 -8.40 -2.13
CA ARG A 227 17.82 -8.19 -0.71
C ARG A 227 16.34 -7.93 -0.50
N ILE A 228 15.83 -8.28 0.68
CA ILE A 228 14.46 -7.97 1.06
C ILE A 228 14.29 -6.44 1.10
N ASN A 229 13.36 -5.92 0.30
CA ASN A 229 12.99 -4.52 0.32
C ASN A 229 11.72 -4.29 1.16
N PHE A 230 11.50 -3.05 1.57
CA PHE A 230 10.42 -2.69 2.47
C PHE A 230 9.38 -1.81 1.79
N PHE A 231 8.15 -1.82 2.27
CA PHE A 231 7.14 -0.85 1.84
C PHE A 231 6.19 -0.44 2.95
N PHE A 232 5.76 0.82 2.90
CA PHE A 232 4.80 1.41 3.81
C PHE A 232 3.67 2.06 3.02
N ILE A 233 2.44 1.66 3.31
CA ILE A 233 1.25 2.14 2.60
C ILE A 233 0.17 2.48 3.62
N PRO A 234 -0.52 3.62 3.54
CA PRO A 234 -1.54 3.96 4.51
C PRO A 234 -2.70 2.96 4.53
N VAL A 235 -3.18 2.55 3.36
CA VAL A 235 -4.43 1.77 3.26
C VAL A 235 -4.42 0.68 2.19
N LYS A 236 -5.05 -0.45 2.48
CA LYS A 236 -5.35 -1.55 1.56
C LYS A 236 -6.80 -1.46 1.10
N ASP A 237 -7.03 -1.36 -0.19
CA ASP A 237 -8.41 -1.40 -0.72
C ASP A 237 -9.00 -2.81 -0.55
N VAL A 238 -10.24 -2.92 -0.07
CA VAL A 238 -10.89 -4.22 0.23
C VAL A 238 -11.55 -4.79 -1.03
N LYS A 239 -12.13 -3.93 -1.87
CA LYS A 239 -12.79 -4.31 -3.12
C LYS A 239 -12.45 -3.29 -4.20
N ARG A 240 -11.76 -3.73 -5.25
CA ARG A 240 -11.80 -3.08 -6.56
C ARG A 240 -12.32 -4.05 -7.59
#